data_AF-A0AAN0NL48-F1
#
_entry.id   AF-A0AAN0NL48-F1
#
_cell.length_a   1.000
_cell.length_b   1.000
_cell.length_c   1.000
_cell.angle_alpha   90.00
_cell.angle_beta   90.00
_cell.angle_gamma   90.00
#
_symmetry.space_group_name_H-M   'P 1'
#
loop_
_entity.id
_entity.type
_entity.pdbx_description
1 polymer ?
#
loop_
_entity_poly.entity_id
_entity_poly.type
_entity_poly.pdbx_seq_one_letter_code
_entity_poly.pdbx_strand_id
1 'polypeptide(L)'
;MFYKYCAISLLALSVSACATTTETITTQTAQSAFRTPVDGKTDAGFVVGPLTRSFSNHNAEGDGYANTIGPLIEGGFGAAAGILPTTTVLAQPDSGSISYDANFIVRALVGIGETDGQVHAFSVGQNGQIELTADFGANTLTGSADQFSVDGVLDENGTGMSGTVRWTDQTGALIGQVGSDEVIGAFQGHSDTTVFTGGFIGTAQPTP
;
A
#
# COMPACT_ATOMS: atom_id res chain seq x y z
N MET A 1 43.15 -14.33 -7.68
CA MET A 1 44.17 -15.18 -8.31
C MET A 1 44.05 -16.59 -7.75
N PHE A 2 43.33 -17.48 -8.44
CA PHE A 2 43.41 -18.94 -8.27
C PHE A 2 43.12 -19.55 -9.65
N TYR A 3 44.13 -20.17 -10.25
CA TYR A 3 44.03 -20.95 -11.48
C TYR A 3 44.05 -22.44 -11.12
N LYS A 4 43.19 -23.24 -11.74
CA LYS A 4 43.40 -24.68 -11.91
C LYS A 4 43.13 -25.07 -13.35
N TYR A 5 44.11 -25.75 -13.95
CA TYR A 5 44.15 -26.23 -15.33
C TYR A 5 43.15 -27.34 -15.59
N CYS A 6 42.53 -27.34 -16.79
CA CYS A 6 41.97 -28.54 -17.40
C CYS A 6 42.58 -28.71 -18.80
N ALA A 7 43.04 -29.93 -19.08
CA ALA A 7 43.91 -30.28 -20.21
C ALA A 7 43.17 -30.24 -21.56
N ILE A 8 43.92 -29.86 -22.60
CA ILE A 8 43.49 -29.80 -24.00
C ILE A 8 43.67 -31.19 -24.62
N SER A 9 42.56 -31.80 -25.06
CA SER A 9 42.54 -32.88 -26.06
C SER A 9 41.71 -32.41 -27.25
N LEU A 10 42.36 -32.27 -28.40
CA LEU A 10 41.79 -31.82 -29.68
C LEU A 10 40.93 -32.93 -30.29
N LEU A 11 39.60 -32.75 -30.39
CA LEU A 11 38.76 -33.39 -31.40
C LEU A 11 37.34 -32.78 -31.41
N ALA A 12 36.93 -32.30 -32.58
CA ALA A 12 35.61 -31.78 -32.97
C ALA A 12 35.12 -30.49 -32.27
N LEU A 13 34.92 -29.45 -33.08
CA LEU A 13 34.22 -28.21 -32.74
C LEU A 13 32.79 -28.49 -32.28
N SER A 14 32.58 -28.65 -30.98
CA SER A 14 31.37 -28.15 -30.34
C SER A 14 31.81 -26.94 -29.54
N VAL A 15 31.48 -25.75 -30.06
CA VAL A 15 31.46 -24.54 -29.23
C VAL A 15 30.33 -24.80 -28.24
N SER A 16 30.64 -25.44 -27.12
CA SER A 16 29.81 -25.39 -25.94
C SER A 16 29.86 -23.92 -25.53
N ALA A 17 28.91 -23.15 -26.03
CA ALA A 17 28.57 -21.88 -25.46
C ALA A 17 28.23 -22.21 -24.01
N CYS A 18 29.19 -21.96 -23.12
CA CYS A 18 28.88 -21.75 -21.72
C CYS A 18 27.95 -20.55 -21.76
N ALA A 19 26.64 -20.84 -21.81
CA ALA A 19 25.63 -19.85 -21.55
C ALA A 19 25.93 -19.40 -20.13
N THR A 20 26.71 -18.34 -20.03
CA THR A 20 26.65 -17.46 -18.88
C THR A 20 25.26 -16.90 -19.00
N THR A 21 24.28 -17.56 -18.38
CA THR A 21 23.07 -16.89 -17.96
C THR A 21 23.56 -15.84 -16.98
N THR A 22 23.95 -14.68 -17.51
CA THR A 22 23.79 -13.44 -16.77
C THR A 22 22.29 -13.38 -16.56
N GLU A 23 21.83 -13.89 -15.41
CA GLU A 23 20.61 -13.37 -14.82
C GLU A 23 20.90 -11.90 -14.61
N THR A 24 20.56 -11.10 -15.61
CA THR A 24 20.31 -9.69 -15.42
C THR A 24 19.29 -9.67 -14.31
N ILE A 25 19.70 -9.25 -13.12
CA ILE A 25 18.80 -9.02 -12.01
C ILE A 25 17.75 -8.06 -12.56
N THR A 26 16.59 -8.64 -12.82
CA THR A 26 15.45 -7.96 -13.41
C THR A 26 15.11 -6.81 -12.47
N THR A 27 15.03 -5.61 -13.02
CA THR A 27 14.62 -4.36 -12.38
C THR A 27 13.88 -4.59 -11.06
N GLN A 28 14.46 -4.17 -9.94
CA GLN A 28 13.79 -4.24 -8.65
C GLN A 28 12.43 -3.56 -8.76
N THR A 29 11.37 -4.36 -8.79
CA THR A 29 10.04 -3.85 -9.09
C THR A 29 9.38 -3.55 -7.75
N ALA A 30 9.23 -2.27 -7.45
CA ALA A 30 8.28 -1.82 -6.44
C ALA A 30 6.88 -2.03 -6.99
N GLN A 31 5.99 -2.63 -6.22
CA GLN A 31 4.61 -2.90 -6.63
C GLN A 31 3.66 -2.56 -5.52
N SER A 32 2.42 -2.24 -5.88
CA SER A 32 1.40 -2.02 -4.88
C SER A 32 0.00 -2.35 -5.41
N ALA A 33 -0.87 -2.91 -4.56
CA ALA A 33 -2.18 -3.41 -4.98
C ALA A 33 -3.20 -3.44 -3.85
N PHE A 34 -4.48 -3.29 -4.19
CA PHE A 34 -5.56 -3.60 -3.26
C PHE A 34 -5.81 -5.10 -3.18
N ARG A 35 -6.09 -5.58 -1.96
CA ARG A 35 -6.36 -6.99 -1.68
C ARG A 35 -7.47 -7.10 -0.65
N THR A 36 -8.35 -8.08 -0.81
CA THR A 36 -9.33 -8.40 0.23
C THR A 36 -8.60 -8.98 1.44
N PRO A 37 -8.72 -8.37 2.63
CA PRO A 37 -8.12 -8.90 3.83
C PRO A 37 -8.72 -10.26 4.22
N VAL A 38 -7.85 -11.18 4.65
CA VAL A 38 -8.23 -12.47 5.24
C VAL A 38 -7.59 -12.54 6.62
N ASP A 39 -8.37 -12.84 7.65
CA ASP A 39 -7.95 -12.83 9.06
C ASP A 39 -7.24 -11.53 9.47
N GLY A 40 -7.73 -10.40 8.94
CA GLY A 40 -7.17 -9.07 9.21
C GLY A 40 -5.83 -8.78 8.54
N LYS A 41 -5.46 -9.51 7.48
CA LYS A 41 -4.16 -9.35 6.79
C LYS A 41 -4.30 -9.31 5.28
N THR A 42 -3.34 -8.68 4.62
CA THR A 42 -3.21 -8.61 3.15
C THR A 42 -1.89 -9.20 2.66
N ASP A 43 -1.35 -10.19 3.36
CA ASP A 43 0.03 -10.68 3.23
C ASP A 43 0.24 -11.86 2.28
N ALA A 44 -0.82 -12.31 1.60
CA ALA A 44 -0.66 -13.23 0.48
C ALA A 44 0.38 -12.67 -0.51
N GLY A 45 1.26 -13.50 -1.07
CA GLY A 45 2.29 -13.04 -2.02
C GLY A 45 3.49 -12.29 -1.42
N PHE A 46 3.56 -12.11 -0.10
CA PHE A 46 4.74 -11.57 0.59
C PHE A 46 5.62 -12.68 1.16
N VAL A 47 6.93 -12.44 1.21
CA VAL A 47 7.89 -13.33 1.88
C VAL A 47 7.65 -13.27 3.39
N VAL A 48 7.51 -14.42 4.06
CA VAL A 48 7.44 -14.44 5.52
C VAL A 48 8.83 -14.14 6.09
N GLY A 49 8.97 -13.03 6.80
CA GLY A 49 10.26 -12.62 7.35
C GLY A 49 10.22 -11.31 8.11
N PRO A 50 11.35 -10.88 8.71
CA PRO A 50 11.41 -9.72 9.59
C PRO A 50 11.13 -8.38 8.89
N LEU A 51 11.22 -8.33 7.56
CA LEU A 51 10.91 -7.16 6.75
C LEU A 51 9.44 -7.06 6.35
N THR A 52 8.68 -8.15 6.45
CA THR A 52 7.25 -8.15 6.15
C THR A 52 6.48 -7.75 7.39
N ARG A 53 5.66 -6.72 7.23
CA ARG A 53 4.85 -6.17 8.31
C ARG A 53 3.40 -6.11 7.86
N SER A 54 2.54 -6.78 8.60
CA SER A 54 1.10 -6.73 8.41
C SER A 54 0.46 -6.02 9.60
N PHE A 55 -0.51 -5.17 9.31
CA PHE A 55 -1.24 -4.40 10.29
C PHE A 55 -2.72 -4.41 9.95
N SER A 56 -3.55 -4.38 10.98
CA SER A 56 -4.96 -4.02 10.87
C SER A 56 -5.31 -2.98 11.90
N ASN A 57 -6.28 -2.14 11.58
CA ASN A 57 -6.90 -1.21 12.50
C ASN A 57 -8.41 -1.28 12.30
N HIS A 58 -9.17 -1.26 13.40
CA HIS A 58 -10.62 -1.36 13.38
C HIS A 58 -11.23 -0.61 14.58
N ASN A 59 -12.48 -0.17 14.41
CA ASN A 59 -13.32 0.35 15.50
C ASN A 59 -13.80 -0.80 16.42
N ALA A 60 -14.68 -0.51 17.38
CA ALA A 60 -15.16 -1.51 18.35
C ALA A 60 -16.06 -2.59 17.71
N GLU A 61 -16.66 -2.25 16.57
CA GLU A 61 -17.57 -3.04 15.78
C GLU A 61 -16.83 -4.00 14.83
N GLY A 62 -15.53 -3.79 14.61
CA GLY A 62 -14.68 -4.59 13.73
C GLY A 62 -14.59 -4.06 12.30
N ASP A 63 -15.08 -2.84 12.07
CA ASP A 63 -14.98 -2.13 10.80
C ASP A 63 -13.61 -1.46 10.69
N GLY A 64 -12.98 -1.55 9.52
CA GLY A 64 -11.66 -0.97 9.37
C GLY A 64 -10.90 -1.44 8.14
N TYR A 65 -9.57 -1.48 8.26
CA TYR A 65 -8.69 -1.82 7.16
C TYR A 65 -7.53 -2.71 7.62
N ALA A 66 -6.92 -3.37 6.65
CA ALA A 66 -5.66 -4.08 6.82
C ALA A 66 -4.68 -3.69 5.72
N ASN A 67 -3.39 -3.77 6.04
CA ASN A 67 -2.32 -3.55 5.10
C ASN A 67 -1.11 -4.42 5.37
N THR A 68 -0.30 -4.61 4.34
CA THR A 68 0.96 -5.32 4.39
C THR A 68 2.00 -4.59 3.57
N ILE A 69 3.24 -4.56 4.06
CA ILE A 69 4.39 -4.02 3.35
C ILE A 69 5.59 -4.92 3.57
N GLY A 70 6.40 -5.15 2.54
CA GLY A 70 7.54 -6.06 2.65
C GLY A 70 8.03 -6.63 1.31
N PRO A 71 9.00 -7.55 1.34
CA PRO A 71 9.47 -8.25 0.15
C PRO A 71 8.39 -9.16 -0.45
N LEU A 72 8.33 -9.22 -1.77
CA LEU A 72 7.40 -10.09 -2.51
C LEU A 72 8.03 -11.45 -2.83
N ILE A 73 7.21 -12.50 -2.91
CA ILE A 73 7.65 -13.85 -3.28
C ILE A 73 8.26 -13.88 -4.69
N GLU A 74 7.71 -13.07 -5.60
CA GLU A 74 8.17 -12.96 -6.99
C GLU A 74 9.42 -12.05 -7.13
N GLY A 75 9.92 -11.50 -6.02
CA GLY A 75 11.03 -10.55 -5.99
C GLY A 75 10.57 -9.09 -5.88
N GLY A 76 11.48 -8.22 -5.41
CA GLY A 76 11.18 -6.81 -5.17
C GLY A 76 10.43 -6.56 -3.86
N PHE A 77 9.79 -5.39 -3.77
CA PHE A 77 9.04 -4.95 -2.60
C PHE A 77 7.61 -4.59 -2.97
N GLY A 78 6.70 -4.87 -2.04
CA GLY A 78 5.27 -4.70 -2.20
C GLY A 78 4.66 -3.83 -1.12
N ALA A 79 3.55 -3.18 -1.48
CA ALA A 79 2.57 -2.64 -0.55
C ALA A 79 1.18 -3.17 -0.90
N ALA A 80 0.43 -3.61 0.10
CA ALA A 80 -0.95 -4.04 -0.06
C ALA A 80 -1.83 -3.37 0.99
N ALA A 81 -3.07 -3.08 0.61
CA ALA A 81 -4.08 -2.49 1.47
C ALA A 81 -5.46 -3.05 1.12
N GLY A 82 -6.38 -3.03 2.08
CA GLY A 82 -7.76 -3.44 1.85
C GLY A 82 -8.68 -3.08 3.00
N ILE A 83 -9.95 -2.93 2.68
CA ILE A 83 -11.03 -2.75 3.66
C ILE A 83 -11.40 -4.11 4.23
N LEU A 84 -11.55 -4.21 5.56
CA LEU A 84 -11.94 -5.45 6.21
C LEU A 84 -13.32 -5.88 5.69
N PRO A 85 -13.55 -7.17 5.36
CA PRO A 85 -14.83 -7.60 4.79
C PRO A 85 -16.06 -7.36 5.67
N THR A 86 -15.86 -7.20 6.97
CA THR A 86 -16.90 -6.88 7.95
C THR A 86 -17.27 -5.41 7.97
N THR A 87 -16.49 -4.54 7.33
CA THR A 87 -16.65 -3.08 7.35
C THR A 87 -18.00 -2.66 6.81
N THR A 88 -18.76 -1.99 7.66
CA THR A 88 -20.02 -1.34 7.34
C THR A 88 -20.05 0.07 7.92
N VAL A 89 -20.70 0.98 7.20
CA VAL A 89 -21.00 2.34 7.65
C VAL A 89 -22.47 2.62 7.35
N LEU A 90 -23.07 3.64 7.96
CA LEU A 90 -24.43 4.04 7.64
C LEU A 90 -24.54 4.57 6.19
N ALA A 91 -25.76 4.64 5.68
CA ALA A 91 -25.99 5.18 4.34
C ALA A 91 -25.47 6.62 4.21
N GLN A 92 -24.97 6.95 3.02
CA GLN A 92 -24.63 8.33 2.66
C GLN A 92 -25.91 9.18 2.61
N PRO A 93 -25.88 10.43 3.11
CA PRO A 93 -26.93 11.41 2.82
C PRO A 93 -27.02 11.71 1.32
N ASP A 94 -28.22 12.06 0.83
CA ASP A 94 -28.42 12.44 -0.58
C ASP A 94 -27.72 13.77 -0.95
N SER A 95 -27.39 14.61 0.04
CA SER A 95 -26.74 15.91 -0.15
C SER A 95 -26.21 16.47 1.18
N GLY A 96 -25.47 17.58 1.09
CA GLY A 96 -24.87 18.27 2.23
C GLY A 96 -23.43 17.87 2.46
N SER A 97 -22.87 18.26 3.60
CA SER A 97 -21.47 17.95 3.94
C SER A 97 -21.36 17.47 5.38
N ILE A 98 -20.45 16.51 5.61
CA ILE A 98 -20.09 16.02 6.94
C ILE A 98 -18.58 16.11 7.08
N SER A 99 -18.11 16.57 8.24
CA SER A 99 -16.69 16.52 8.61
C SER A 99 -16.45 15.35 9.56
N TYR A 100 -15.32 14.66 9.37
CA TYR A 100 -14.91 13.51 10.17
C TYR A 100 -13.55 13.80 10.80
N ASP A 101 -13.43 13.50 12.10
CA ASP A 101 -12.12 13.46 12.74
C ASP A 101 -11.54 12.06 12.54
N ALA A 102 -10.55 11.94 11.66
CA ALA A 102 -9.92 10.67 11.32
C ALA A 102 -8.51 10.55 11.89
N ASN A 103 -8.17 9.36 12.38
CA ASN A 103 -6.79 8.98 12.64
C ASN A 103 -6.26 8.20 11.45
N PHE A 104 -5.11 8.62 10.92
CA PHE A 104 -4.46 7.95 9.80
C PHE A 104 -3.13 7.29 10.23
N ILE A 105 -2.78 6.23 9.51
CA ILE A 105 -1.53 5.50 9.68
C ILE A 105 -0.93 5.25 8.30
N VAL A 106 0.32 5.67 8.11
CA VAL A 106 1.16 5.37 6.95
C VAL A 106 2.33 4.46 7.37
N ARG A 107 2.63 3.46 6.56
CA ARG A 107 3.83 2.63 6.64
C ARG A 107 4.50 2.62 5.27
N ALA A 108 5.81 2.78 5.25
CA ALA A 108 6.58 2.84 4.03
C ALA A 108 7.90 2.08 4.14
N LEU A 109 8.37 1.60 2.98
CA LEU A 109 9.75 1.20 2.74
C LEU A 109 10.29 2.18 1.71
N VAL A 110 11.33 2.92 2.08
CA VAL A 110 11.95 3.96 1.26
C VAL A 110 13.40 3.63 0.95
N GLY A 111 13.97 4.27 -0.06
CA GLY A 111 15.36 4.03 -0.47
C GLY A 111 15.58 2.60 -0.92
N ILE A 112 14.56 2.01 -1.57
CA ILE A 112 14.65 0.68 -2.16
C ILE A 112 15.74 0.72 -3.23
N GLY A 113 16.71 -0.17 -3.07
CA GLY A 113 17.86 -0.23 -3.96
C GLY A 113 18.69 -1.49 -3.73
N GLU A 114 19.70 -1.67 -4.57
CA GLU A 114 20.65 -2.76 -4.47
C GLU A 114 22.07 -2.21 -4.51
N THR A 115 22.93 -2.78 -3.68
CA THR A 115 24.36 -2.47 -3.67
C THR A 115 25.10 -3.77 -3.41
N ASP A 116 26.08 -4.10 -4.25
CA ASP A 116 26.87 -5.34 -4.16
C ASP A 116 26.02 -6.63 -4.09
N GLY A 117 24.92 -6.68 -4.85
CA GLY A 117 24.01 -7.83 -4.86
C GLY A 117 23.12 -7.95 -3.61
N GLN A 118 23.13 -6.95 -2.73
CA GLN A 118 22.30 -6.88 -1.53
C GLN A 118 21.21 -5.83 -1.70
N VAL A 119 19.96 -6.27 -1.58
CA VAL A 119 18.79 -5.41 -1.57
C VAL A 119 18.66 -4.72 -0.21
N HIS A 120 18.44 -3.41 -0.22
CA HIS A 120 18.23 -2.61 0.97
C HIS A 120 16.97 -1.76 0.86
N ALA A 121 16.36 -1.46 2.01
CA ALA A 121 15.24 -0.54 2.17
C ALA A 121 15.16 -0.08 3.62
N PHE A 122 14.61 1.11 3.87
CA PHE A 122 14.42 1.67 5.20
C PHE A 122 12.94 1.75 5.55
N SER A 123 12.58 1.27 6.75
CA SER A 123 11.19 1.35 7.21
C SER A 123 10.92 2.70 7.84
N VAL A 124 9.85 3.36 7.37
CA VAL A 124 9.36 4.64 7.87
C VAL A 124 7.88 4.49 8.19
N GLY A 125 7.39 5.24 9.18
CA GLY A 125 5.97 5.29 9.50
C GLY A 125 5.57 6.66 10.00
N GLN A 126 4.31 7.02 9.73
CA GLN A 126 3.68 8.24 10.23
C GLN A 126 2.30 7.87 10.77
N ASN A 127 1.93 8.44 11.89
CA ASN A 127 0.56 8.41 12.40
C ASN A 127 0.15 9.86 12.66
N GLY A 128 -1.13 10.18 12.49
CA GLY A 128 -1.62 11.52 12.76
C GLY A 128 -3.13 11.61 12.74
N GLN A 129 -3.63 12.81 12.98
CA GLN A 129 -5.03 13.16 12.81
C GLN A 129 -5.22 13.97 11.53
N ILE A 130 -6.36 13.80 10.89
CA ILE A 130 -6.78 14.53 9.71
C ILE A 130 -8.28 14.75 9.79
N GLU A 131 -8.70 15.99 9.55
CA GLU A 131 -10.10 16.31 9.30
C GLU A 131 -10.40 16.00 7.83
N LEU A 132 -11.42 15.18 7.60
CA LEU A 132 -11.91 14.84 6.27
C LEU A 132 -13.29 15.44 6.09
N THR A 133 -13.54 16.09 4.95
CA THR A 133 -14.86 16.63 4.61
C THR A 133 -15.43 15.84 3.44
N ALA A 134 -16.54 15.15 3.66
CA ALA A 134 -17.36 14.59 2.60
C ALA A 134 -18.40 15.63 2.16
N ASP A 135 -18.46 15.92 0.87
CA ASP A 135 -19.53 16.67 0.24
C ASP A 135 -20.34 15.70 -0.63
N PHE A 136 -21.54 15.35 -0.16
CA PHE A 136 -22.45 14.41 -0.81
C PHE A 136 -23.20 15.04 -1.99
N GLY A 137 -23.23 16.37 -2.10
CA GLY A 137 -23.75 17.05 -3.29
C GLY A 137 -22.75 17.07 -4.44
N ALA A 138 -21.46 17.16 -4.12
CA ALA A 138 -20.36 17.14 -5.08
C ALA A 138 -19.75 15.74 -5.29
N ASN A 139 -20.14 14.74 -4.47
CA ASN A 139 -19.56 13.40 -4.43
C ASN A 139 -18.04 13.41 -4.21
N THR A 140 -17.56 14.22 -3.27
CA THR A 140 -16.12 14.34 -2.97
C THR A 140 -15.82 14.05 -1.50
N LEU A 141 -14.61 13.55 -1.25
CA LEU A 141 -13.99 13.46 0.08
C LEU A 141 -12.63 14.16 0.02
N THR A 142 -12.43 15.19 0.83
CA THR A 142 -11.16 15.93 0.82
C THR A 142 -10.63 16.11 2.23
N GLY A 143 -9.31 16.22 2.35
CA GLY A 143 -8.68 16.63 3.60
C GLY A 143 -7.17 16.64 3.51
N SER A 144 -6.52 17.36 4.42
CA SER A 144 -5.06 17.44 4.45
C SER A 144 -4.54 17.67 5.86
N ALA A 145 -3.44 17.00 6.20
CA ALA A 145 -2.70 17.18 7.44
C ALA A 145 -1.19 17.00 7.18
N ASP A 146 -0.38 18.02 7.49
CA ASP A 146 1.07 18.04 7.25
C ASP A 146 1.44 17.65 5.80
N GLN A 147 2.06 16.46 5.64
CA GLN A 147 2.52 15.89 4.37
C GLN A 147 1.55 14.84 3.82
N PHE A 148 0.36 14.71 4.40
CA PHE A 148 -0.66 13.75 4.01
C PHE A 148 -1.91 14.47 3.50
N SER A 149 -2.45 14.04 2.36
CA SER A 149 -3.72 14.55 1.85
C SER A 149 -4.54 13.45 1.20
N VAL A 150 -5.86 13.64 1.23
CA VAL A 150 -6.88 12.75 0.66
C VAL A 150 -7.67 13.54 -0.37
N ASP A 151 -7.85 12.93 -1.55
CA ASP A 151 -8.72 13.40 -2.61
C ASP A 151 -9.51 12.21 -3.15
N GLY A 152 -10.76 12.11 -2.73
CA GLY A 152 -11.65 10.99 -2.95
C GLY A 152 -12.93 11.38 -3.69
N VAL A 153 -13.51 10.37 -4.33
CA VAL A 153 -14.79 10.41 -5.04
C VAL A 153 -15.72 9.40 -4.37
N LEU A 154 -16.94 9.85 -4.05
CA LEU A 154 -17.96 9.03 -3.40
C LEU A 154 -18.80 8.29 -4.45
N ASP A 155 -19.17 7.05 -4.15
CA ASP A 155 -20.11 6.31 -4.98
C ASP A 155 -21.53 6.86 -4.80
N GLU A 156 -22.15 7.35 -5.88
CA GLU A 156 -23.50 7.95 -5.86
C GLU A 156 -24.62 7.04 -5.32
N ASN A 157 -24.42 5.72 -5.33
CA ASN A 157 -25.45 4.74 -5.01
C ASN A 157 -24.95 3.67 -4.01
N GLY A 158 -24.23 4.10 -2.97
CA GLY A 158 -23.75 3.19 -1.94
C GLY A 158 -22.99 3.91 -0.86
N THR A 159 -22.11 3.18 -0.20
CA THR A 159 -21.16 3.72 0.79
C THR A 159 -19.74 3.72 0.27
N GLY A 160 -19.48 3.19 -0.94
CA GLY A 160 -18.13 3.08 -1.46
C GLY A 160 -17.49 4.43 -1.75
N MET A 161 -16.16 4.45 -1.69
CA MET A 161 -15.36 5.58 -2.15
C MET A 161 -14.06 5.08 -2.78
N SER A 162 -13.53 5.88 -3.70
CA SER A 162 -12.22 5.65 -4.32
C SER A 162 -11.49 6.97 -4.50
N GLY A 163 -10.21 6.94 -4.85
CA GLY A 163 -9.49 8.16 -5.21
C GLY A 163 -8.00 8.04 -5.02
N THR A 164 -7.40 9.11 -4.53
CA THR A 164 -5.96 9.19 -4.30
C THR A 164 -5.63 9.70 -2.91
N VAL A 165 -4.47 9.27 -2.43
CA VAL A 165 -3.79 9.93 -1.32
C VAL A 165 -2.46 10.46 -1.81
N ARG A 166 -1.98 11.50 -1.15
CA ARG A 166 -0.60 11.94 -1.25
C ARG A 166 0.05 11.83 0.11
N TRP A 167 1.19 11.15 0.16
CA TRP A 167 2.06 11.13 1.33
C TRP A 167 3.43 11.63 0.89
N THR A 168 3.92 12.70 1.52
CA THR A 168 5.09 13.46 1.07
C THR A 168 4.93 13.96 -0.36
N ASP A 169 5.71 13.41 -1.29
CA ASP A 169 5.70 13.63 -2.73
C ASP A 169 5.20 12.41 -3.51
N GLN A 170 4.82 11.34 -2.81
CA GLN A 170 4.34 10.09 -3.39
C GLN A 170 2.80 10.10 -3.49
N THR A 171 2.28 9.65 -4.62
CA THR A 171 0.84 9.46 -4.84
C THR A 171 0.50 7.97 -4.72
N GLY A 172 -0.63 7.69 -4.08
CA GLY A 172 -1.17 6.35 -3.91
C GLY A 172 -2.64 6.31 -4.27
N ALA A 173 -3.14 5.12 -4.57
CA ALA A 173 -4.56 4.89 -4.76
C ALA A 173 -5.25 4.73 -3.40
N LEU A 174 -6.52 5.12 -3.35
CA LEU A 174 -7.41 5.01 -2.20
C LEU A 174 -8.65 4.20 -2.57
N ILE A 175 -9.09 3.33 -1.65
CA ILE A 175 -10.44 2.78 -1.61
C ILE A 175 -11.00 2.94 -0.21
N GLY A 176 -12.31 2.86 -0.06
CA GLY A 176 -12.91 2.86 1.26
C GLY A 176 -14.42 2.81 1.28
N GLN A 177 -14.94 3.16 2.45
CA GLN A 177 -16.35 3.41 2.68
C GLN A 177 -16.54 4.75 3.41
N VAL A 178 -17.60 5.47 3.07
CA VAL A 178 -18.07 6.67 3.75
C VAL A 178 -19.58 6.60 3.95
N GLY A 179 -20.01 6.97 5.15
CA GLY A 179 -21.40 6.97 5.58
C GLY A 179 -21.73 8.21 6.39
N SER A 180 -22.96 8.34 6.87
CA SER A 180 -23.36 9.48 7.70
C SER A 180 -22.71 9.52 9.10
N ASP A 181 -22.10 8.43 9.53
CA ASP A 181 -21.49 8.23 10.85
C ASP A 181 -19.97 8.10 10.80
N GLU A 182 -19.42 7.41 9.81
CA GLU A 182 -18.00 7.07 9.76
C GLU A 182 -17.42 7.18 8.34
N VAL A 183 -16.09 7.30 8.31
CA VAL A 183 -15.28 7.22 7.09
C VAL A 183 -14.10 6.29 7.34
N ILE A 184 -13.92 5.31 6.44
CA ILE A 184 -12.89 4.28 6.56
C ILE A 184 -12.19 4.16 5.20
N GLY A 185 -10.88 4.39 5.18
CA GLY A 185 -10.07 4.34 3.97
C GLY A 185 -8.88 3.41 4.10
N ALA A 186 -8.52 2.75 3.00
CA ALA A 186 -7.31 1.97 2.84
C ALA A 186 -6.58 2.43 1.58
N PHE A 187 -5.27 2.66 1.67
CA PHE A 187 -4.50 3.19 0.55
C PHE A 187 -3.16 2.49 0.41
N GLN A 188 -2.65 2.51 -0.82
CA GLN A 188 -1.33 2.00 -1.15
C GLN A 188 -0.77 2.75 -2.35
N GLY A 189 0.55 2.79 -2.47
CA GLY A 189 1.23 3.38 -3.61
C GLY A 189 2.68 2.95 -3.68
N HIS A 190 3.31 3.25 -4.81
CA HIS A 190 4.72 3.00 -5.02
C HIS A 190 5.33 3.96 -6.04
N SER A 191 6.65 4.04 -5.98
CA SER A 191 7.55 4.53 -7.02
C SER A 191 8.76 3.59 -7.08
N ASP A 192 9.72 3.85 -7.97
CA ASP A 192 10.89 2.99 -8.15
C ASP A 192 11.70 2.75 -6.87
N THR A 193 11.66 3.69 -5.91
CA THR A 193 12.47 3.64 -4.68
C THR A 193 11.64 3.59 -3.40
N THR A 194 10.31 3.56 -3.51
CA THR A 194 9.41 3.60 -2.35
C THR A 194 8.18 2.74 -2.57
N VAL A 195 7.79 1.96 -1.57
CA VAL A 195 6.42 1.42 -1.45
C VAL A 195 5.81 1.95 -0.16
N PHE A 196 4.52 2.26 -0.17
CA PHE A 196 3.80 2.69 1.02
C PHE A 196 2.37 2.17 1.05
N THR A 197 1.84 2.03 2.26
CA THR A 197 0.50 1.54 2.52
C THR A 197 -0.04 2.15 3.81
N GLY A 198 -1.35 2.10 3.99
CA GLY A 198 -1.96 2.63 5.18
C GLY A 198 -3.48 2.64 5.12
N GLY A 199 -4.05 3.41 6.03
CA GLY A 199 -5.47 3.66 6.08
C GLY A 199 -5.81 4.72 7.12
N PHE A 200 -7.10 5.03 7.20
CA PHE A 200 -7.66 5.93 8.19
C PHE A 200 -9.06 5.46 8.62
N ILE A 201 -9.43 5.80 9.85
CA ILE A 201 -10.78 5.63 10.40
C ILE A 201 -11.13 6.94 11.09
N GLY A 202 -12.32 7.47 10.80
CA GLY A 202 -12.83 8.68 11.43
C GLY A 202 -14.32 8.64 11.67
N THR A 203 -14.76 9.36 12.70
CA THR A 203 -16.17 9.49 13.08
C THR A 203 -16.67 10.88 12.74
N ALA A 204 -17.93 10.97 12.33
CA ALA A 204 -18.61 12.21 12.02
C ALA A 204 -18.58 13.15 13.22
N GLN A 205 -18.23 14.40 12.97
CA GLN A 205 -18.28 15.46 13.96
C GLN A 205 -19.74 15.78 14.30
N PRO A 206 -20.05 16.06 15.58
CA PRO A 206 -21.37 16.57 15.94
C PRO A 206 -21.64 17.87 15.18
N THR A 207 -22.74 17.94 14.43
CA THR A 207 -23.22 19.23 13.91
C THR A 207 -23.50 20.16 15.09
N PRO A 208 -22.96 21.41 15.08
CA PRO A 208 -23.20 22.38 16.14
C PRO A 208 -24.66 22.82 16.24
#